data_AF-A0A7Y9IDJ4-F1
#
_entry.id   AF-A0A7Y9IDJ4-F1
#
_cell.length_a   1.000
_cell.length_b   1.000
_cell.length_c   1.000
_cell.angle_alpha   90.00
_cell.angle_beta   90.00
_cell.angle_gamma   90.00
#
_symmetry.space_group_name_H-M   'P 1'
#
loop_
_entity.id
_entity.type
_entity.pdbx_description
1 polymer ?
#
loop_
_entity_poly.entity_id
_entity_poly.type
_entity_poly.pdbx_seq_one_letter_code
_entity_poly.pdbx_strand_id
1 'polypeptide(L)'
;MSGSPPGPAFDGWAEAHRLLDFGRAARADVGFGSLDRAGRLDADPRRDLVITARMTYCFALGTLLDHPGAFDLARHGIAALRGPFHDQEHGGWYGELPAGEPGARKAAYPHAFVLLAGATAAGAGIPGGRELFDAALMIMDRHFWSDPDQALVESWDLAFGTPEPYWGANANMHGVEAFLAAFGQTGDGVWRDRALLIAERFIDRHARAAGWLLPEHYDPDWREERGYNADRPADEFRPYGVTLGHLIEWSRLLLELGSAYQEPPAWLAEASRGLYDTAFDRGWAVDGTPGFVYTIDWDGRPVVRTRPHWVLAEAIGATATWRRFGPEPVFDERLALFLDYADRHLIDHDHGSWHHELDPGNRPSTTMWSGKPDVYHALQAALLTELPLAPSLTQRLALASPPRPTLHALSLSKGQDPVTVGTLITRIESLAATRDRVIIGLVGAPGSGKSTLAAALLDRLGDRAAILGMDGFHLGQRELERLGRADRKGAPDTFDALGYLELLRRVRSRTDLDHFVPVFDRHLEEPIAANGCVPAGVPIVITEGNYLLLDDPAWRDVATELDESWYLEPDDTLRLDRLTQRHVDHGRTPAEAAEWVARVDQANAKLIMESADRATLRLPSWTP
;
A
#
# COMPACT_ATOMS: atom_id res chain seq x y z
N MET A 1 43.62 -10.16 12.66
CA MET A 1 42.63 -9.19 12.15
C MET A 1 43.10 -8.74 10.77
N SER A 2 42.77 -9.51 9.72
CA SER A 2 42.93 -9.05 8.34
C SER A 2 41.64 -8.35 7.96
N GLY A 3 41.63 -7.03 8.00
CA GLY A 3 40.49 -6.24 7.55
C GLY A 3 40.37 -6.39 6.04
N SER A 4 39.39 -7.18 5.60
CA SER A 4 38.87 -7.04 4.24
C SER A 4 38.44 -5.59 4.04
N PRO A 5 38.67 -5.00 2.85
CA PRO A 5 38.14 -3.66 2.56
C PRO A 5 36.63 -3.66 2.81
N PRO A 6 36.05 -2.56 3.33
CA PRO A 6 34.59 -2.47 3.47
C PRO A 6 33.98 -2.71 2.09
N GLY A 7 33.06 -3.67 2.03
CA GLY A 7 32.25 -3.90 0.83
C GLY A 7 31.47 -2.62 0.47
N PRO A 8 30.86 -2.56 -0.72
CA PRO A 8 29.91 -1.48 -1.02
C PRO A 8 28.85 -1.40 0.10
N ALA A 9 28.46 -0.19 0.47
CA ALA A 9 27.40 0.02 1.44
C ALA A 9 26.13 -0.71 0.97
N PHE A 10 25.47 -1.46 1.87
CA PHE A 10 24.22 -2.14 1.57
C PHE A 10 23.17 -1.11 1.13
N ASP A 11 22.62 -1.31 -0.08
CA ASP A 11 21.58 -0.48 -0.66
C ASP A 11 20.25 -1.26 -0.60
N GLY A 12 19.36 -0.83 0.31
CA GLY A 12 18.07 -1.50 0.52
C GLY A 12 17.16 -1.44 -0.71
N TRP A 13 17.20 -0.38 -1.51
CA TRP A 13 16.40 -0.27 -2.73
C TRP A 13 16.89 -1.23 -3.82
N ALA A 14 18.21 -1.29 -4.02
CA ALA A 14 18.81 -2.21 -4.98
C ALA A 14 18.54 -3.68 -4.58
N GLU A 15 18.65 -4.00 -3.29
CA GLU A 15 18.36 -5.33 -2.79
C GLU A 15 16.87 -5.70 -2.92
N ALA A 16 15.96 -4.76 -2.65
CA ALA A 16 14.53 -4.97 -2.84
C ALA A 16 14.20 -5.33 -4.30
N HIS A 17 14.78 -4.63 -5.28
CA HIS A 17 14.58 -4.98 -6.69
C HIS A 17 15.20 -6.33 -7.07
N ARG A 18 16.38 -6.67 -6.55
CA ARG A 18 17.02 -7.98 -6.76
C ARG A 18 16.16 -9.14 -6.24
N LEU A 19 15.56 -8.95 -5.06
CA LEU A 19 14.65 -9.93 -4.45
C LEU A 19 13.35 -10.07 -5.25
N LEU A 20 12.77 -8.96 -5.71
CA LEU A 20 11.58 -8.99 -6.56
C LEU A 20 11.84 -9.70 -7.90
N ASP A 21 13.01 -9.46 -8.52
CA ASP A 21 13.42 -10.17 -9.74
C ASP A 21 13.57 -11.67 -9.53
N PHE A 22 14.20 -12.10 -8.43
CA PHE A 22 14.29 -13.51 -8.06
C PHE A 22 12.90 -14.13 -7.84
N GLY A 23 12.03 -13.43 -7.10
CA GLY A 23 10.71 -13.90 -6.72
C GLY A 23 9.79 -14.21 -7.91
N ARG A 24 10.04 -13.62 -9.10
CA ARG A 24 9.20 -13.82 -10.28
C ARG A 24 9.11 -15.29 -10.72
N ALA A 25 10.18 -16.05 -10.48
CA ALA A 25 10.22 -17.46 -10.80
C ALA A 25 9.17 -18.27 -10.02
N ALA A 26 8.64 -17.73 -8.92
CA ALA A 26 7.66 -18.41 -8.07
C ALA A 26 6.28 -18.51 -8.72
N ARG A 27 6.04 -17.80 -9.83
CA ARG A 27 4.75 -17.82 -10.52
C ARG A 27 4.42 -19.24 -11.00
N ALA A 28 3.36 -19.82 -10.43
CA ALA A 28 2.80 -21.10 -10.85
C ALA A 28 1.57 -20.89 -11.77
N ASP A 29 0.94 -21.99 -12.19
CA ASP A 29 -0.33 -22.00 -12.90
C ASP A 29 -1.46 -21.35 -12.07
N VAL A 30 -1.49 -21.65 -10.77
CA VAL A 30 -2.34 -20.98 -9.78
C VAL A 30 -1.45 -20.43 -8.67
N GLY A 31 -1.55 -19.12 -8.41
CA GLY A 31 -0.83 -18.47 -7.31
C GLY A 31 0.69 -18.60 -7.45
N PHE A 32 1.35 -18.86 -6.33
CA PHE A 32 2.80 -18.98 -6.27
C PHE A 32 3.22 -20.29 -5.60
N GLY A 33 4.34 -20.85 -6.07
CA GLY A 33 4.97 -22.01 -5.46
C GLY A 33 6.36 -21.71 -4.91
N SER A 34 6.89 -22.62 -4.12
CA SER A 34 8.23 -22.49 -3.54
C SER A 34 9.32 -22.57 -4.61
N LEU A 35 10.41 -21.82 -4.41
CA LEU A 35 11.61 -21.91 -5.25
C LEU A 35 12.64 -22.85 -4.62
N ASP A 36 13.35 -23.61 -5.46
CA ASP A 36 14.52 -24.38 -5.05
C ASP A 36 15.72 -23.45 -4.75
N ARG A 37 16.85 -24.05 -4.34
CA ARG A 37 18.05 -23.28 -3.98
C ARG A 37 18.62 -22.46 -5.16
N ALA A 38 18.35 -22.89 -6.40
CA ALA A 38 18.80 -22.25 -7.62
C ALA A 38 17.77 -21.23 -8.17
N GLY A 39 16.68 -20.97 -7.44
CA GLY A 39 15.64 -20.01 -7.86
C GLY A 39 14.68 -20.56 -8.92
N ARG A 40 14.53 -21.87 -9.02
CA ARG A 40 13.57 -22.50 -9.95
C ARG A 40 12.33 -22.95 -9.20
N LEU A 41 11.16 -22.78 -9.80
CA LEU A 41 9.90 -23.29 -9.24
C LEU A 41 10.01 -24.80 -8.99
N ASP A 42 9.69 -25.22 -7.77
CA ASP A 42 9.66 -26.64 -7.42
C ASP A 42 8.60 -27.39 -8.26
N ALA A 43 8.89 -28.67 -8.52
CA ALA A 43 8.01 -29.58 -9.23
C ALA A 43 6.78 -30.01 -8.42
N ASP A 44 6.75 -29.76 -7.10
CA ASP A 44 5.56 -30.00 -6.28
C ASP A 44 4.38 -29.15 -6.80
N PRO A 45 3.28 -29.78 -7.27
CA PRO A 45 2.12 -29.05 -7.78
C PRO A 45 1.31 -28.36 -6.69
N ARG A 46 1.52 -28.69 -5.40
CA ARG A 46 0.75 -28.14 -4.29
C ARG A 46 1.03 -26.66 -4.09
N ARG A 47 0.01 -25.88 -3.74
CA ARG A 47 0.14 -24.44 -3.52
C ARG A 47 -0.25 -24.07 -2.12
N ASP A 48 0.70 -23.53 -1.40
CA ASP A 48 0.51 -23.05 -0.03
C ASP A 48 -0.07 -21.62 -0.02
N LEU A 49 -1.02 -21.39 0.88
CA LEU A 49 -1.73 -20.12 1.03
C LEU A 49 -0.80 -19.02 1.54
N VAL A 50 0.09 -19.32 2.49
CA VAL A 50 1.04 -18.36 3.06
C VAL A 50 1.99 -17.89 1.95
N ILE A 51 2.57 -18.81 1.18
CA ILE A 51 3.46 -18.48 0.06
C ILE A 51 2.71 -17.63 -0.96
N THR A 52 1.50 -18.03 -1.36
CA THR A 52 0.72 -17.27 -2.34
C THR A 52 0.39 -15.86 -1.83
N ALA A 53 -0.02 -15.72 -0.57
CA ALA A 53 -0.34 -14.44 0.02
C ALA A 53 0.90 -13.55 0.19
N ARG A 54 2.01 -14.09 0.71
CA ARG A 54 3.29 -13.39 0.86
C ARG A 54 3.86 -12.90 -0.47
N MET A 55 3.85 -13.74 -1.50
CA MET A 55 4.32 -13.32 -2.82
C MET A 55 3.39 -12.28 -3.45
N THR A 56 2.08 -12.41 -3.28
CA THR A 56 1.10 -11.38 -3.71
C THR A 56 1.40 -10.04 -3.03
N TYR A 57 1.65 -10.05 -1.73
CA TYR A 57 2.07 -8.89 -0.95
C TYR A 57 3.38 -8.29 -1.48
N CYS A 58 4.42 -9.11 -1.69
CA CYS A 58 5.72 -8.67 -2.21
C CYS A 58 5.56 -7.97 -3.57
N PHE A 59 4.78 -8.53 -4.49
CA PHE A 59 4.55 -7.90 -5.79
C PHE A 59 3.60 -6.70 -5.73
N ALA A 60 2.72 -6.61 -4.74
CA ALA A 60 1.97 -5.38 -4.48
C ALA A 60 2.90 -4.25 -4.01
N LEU A 61 3.85 -4.53 -3.10
CA LEU A 61 4.93 -3.59 -2.77
C LEU A 61 5.78 -3.26 -4.01
N GLY A 62 6.16 -4.27 -4.80
CA GLY A 62 6.89 -4.06 -6.06
C GLY A 62 6.16 -3.13 -7.04
N THR A 63 4.82 -3.13 -7.03
CA THR A 63 4.03 -2.19 -7.84
C THR A 63 4.19 -0.76 -7.35
N LEU A 64 4.15 -0.54 -6.03
CA LEU A 64 4.43 0.77 -5.41
C LEU A 64 5.86 1.24 -5.68
N LEU A 65 6.80 0.32 -5.90
CA LEU A 65 8.19 0.59 -6.25
C LEU A 65 8.44 0.81 -7.75
N ASP A 66 7.40 0.80 -8.59
CA ASP A 66 7.53 0.77 -10.07
C ASP A 66 8.42 -0.39 -10.59
N HIS A 67 8.45 -1.52 -9.90
CA HIS A 67 9.24 -2.68 -10.34
C HIS A 67 8.62 -3.31 -11.60
N PRO A 68 9.36 -3.42 -12.73
CA PRO A 68 8.82 -3.78 -14.05
C PRO A 68 8.14 -5.16 -14.17
N GLY A 69 6.84 -5.30 -13.93
CA GLY A 69 6.15 -6.60 -14.00
C GLY A 69 5.52 -7.03 -12.68
N ALA A 70 5.82 -6.31 -11.58
CA ALA A 70 5.21 -6.58 -10.29
C ALA A 70 3.68 -6.48 -10.33
N PHE A 71 3.13 -5.51 -11.07
CA PHE A 71 1.67 -5.32 -11.20
C PHE A 71 0.95 -6.59 -11.68
N ASP A 72 1.45 -7.22 -12.74
CA ASP A 72 0.84 -8.43 -13.29
C ASP A 72 0.97 -9.64 -12.37
N LEU A 73 2.09 -9.74 -11.63
CA LEU A 73 2.30 -10.81 -10.67
C LEU A 73 1.40 -10.65 -9.45
N ALA A 74 1.24 -9.42 -8.92
CA ALA A 74 0.29 -9.14 -7.86
C ALA A 74 -1.14 -9.46 -8.30
N ARG A 75 -1.54 -9.07 -9.52
CA ARG A 75 -2.86 -9.41 -10.08
C ARG A 75 -3.06 -10.92 -10.24
N HIS A 76 -2.02 -11.67 -10.63
CA HIS A 76 -2.04 -13.13 -10.68
C HIS A 76 -2.28 -13.74 -9.29
N GLY A 77 -1.59 -13.24 -8.27
CA GLY A 77 -1.79 -13.61 -6.88
C GLY A 77 -3.19 -13.34 -6.36
N ILE A 78 -3.72 -12.12 -6.60
CA ILE A 78 -5.08 -11.73 -6.24
C ILE A 78 -6.12 -12.66 -6.89
N ALA A 79 -5.92 -13.03 -8.17
CA ALA A 79 -6.81 -13.96 -8.85
C ALA A 79 -6.81 -15.36 -8.20
N ALA A 80 -5.64 -15.84 -7.76
CA ALA A 80 -5.54 -17.11 -7.03
C ALA A 80 -6.23 -17.06 -5.67
N LEU A 81 -6.00 -15.98 -4.91
CA LEU A 81 -6.58 -15.77 -3.59
C LEU A 81 -8.10 -15.57 -3.65
N ARG A 82 -8.63 -14.86 -4.65
CA ARG A 82 -10.09 -14.69 -4.83
C ARG A 82 -10.78 -15.87 -5.50
N GLY A 83 -9.99 -16.75 -6.12
CA GLY A 83 -10.49 -17.90 -6.88
C GLY A 83 -10.21 -19.21 -6.16
N PRO A 84 -9.29 -20.06 -6.64
CA PRO A 84 -9.10 -21.42 -6.14
C PRO A 84 -8.86 -21.56 -4.64
N PHE A 85 -8.18 -20.60 -3.99
CA PHE A 85 -7.96 -20.65 -2.55
C PHE A 85 -9.19 -20.27 -1.72
N HIS A 86 -10.11 -19.47 -2.27
CA HIS A 86 -11.27 -18.98 -1.53
C HIS A 86 -12.35 -20.06 -1.43
N ASP A 87 -12.75 -20.39 -0.22
CA ASP A 87 -13.86 -21.30 0.04
C ASP A 87 -15.18 -20.58 -0.26
N GLN A 88 -15.81 -20.93 -1.38
CA GLN A 88 -17.07 -20.32 -1.82
C GLN A 88 -18.28 -20.78 -1.00
N GLU A 89 -18.16 -21.87 -0.24
CA GLU A 89 -19.26 -22.43 0.55
C GLU A 89 -19.32 -21.78 1.94
N HIS A 90 -18.18 -21.70 2.63
CA HIS A 90 -18.11 -21.23 4.02
C HIS A 90 -17.39 -19.89 4.18
N GLY A 91 -16.80 -19.34 3.11
CA GLY A 91 -15.92 -18.17 3.18
C GLY A 91 -14.53 -18.50 3.72
N GLY A 92 -13.63 -17.53 3.70
CA GLY A 92 -12.23 -17.71 4.09
C GLY A 92 -11.43 -18.48 3.03
N TRP A 93 -10.24 -18.96 3.40
CA TRP A 93 -9.31 -19.59 2.45
C TRP A 93 -8.84 -20.96 2.92
N TYR A 94 -8.69 -21.88 1.98
CA TYR A 94 -8.02 -23.17 2.20
C TYR A 94 -6.52 -22.95 2.40
N GLY A 95 -5.91 -23.65 3.35
CA GLY A 95 -4.47 -23.51 3.63
C GLY A 95 -3.56 -24.01 2.51
N GLU A 96 -4.03 -24.95 1.70
CA GLU A 96 -3.28 -25.55 0.60
C GLU A 96 -4.21 -25.89 -0.57
N LEU A 97 -3.67 -25.93 -1.78
CA LEU A 97 -4.30 -26.50 -2.97
C LEU A 97 -3.56 -27.76 -3.44
N PRO A 98 -4.27 -28.81 -3.90
CA PRO A 98 -5.74 -28.92 -4.00
C PRO A 98 -6.46 -28.86 -2.64
N ALA A 99 -7.60 -28.17 -2.60
CA ALA A 99 -8.34 -27.93 -1.36
C ALA A 99 -9.04 -29.17 -0.80
N GLY A 100 -9.36 -29.13 0.49
CA GLY A 100 -10.29 -30.06 1.12
C GLY A 100 -9.69 -31.38 1.61
N GLU A 101 -8.40 -31.40 1.96
CA GLU A 101 -7.81 -32.56 2.60
C GLU A 101 -8.52 -32.91 3.93
N PRO A 102 -8.69 -34.21 4.26
CA PRO A 102 -9.30 -34.62 5.52
C PRO A 102 -8.58 -34.03 6.73
N GLY A 103 -9.32 -33.32 7.60
CA GLY A 103 -8.76 -32.67 8.78
C GLY A 103 -8.16 -31.29 8.54
N ALA A 104 -8.24 -30.76 7.30
CA ALA A 104 -7.84 -29.39 7.00
C ALA A 104 -8.61 -28.38 7.87
N ARG A 105 -7.91 -27.29 8.24
CA ARG A 105 -8.41 -26.22 9.11
C ARG A 105 -8.20 -24.87 8.43
N LYS A 106 -8.98 -23.87 8.84
CA LYS A 106 -8.78 -22.46 8.49
C LYS A 106 -8.10 -21.79 9.67
N ALA A 107 -6.82 -21.47 9.52
CA ALA A 107 -6.01 -20.86 10.57
C ALA A 107 -5.90 -19.34 10.41
N ALA A 108 -5.84 -18.61 11.53
CA ALA A 108 -5.66 -17.16 11.55
C ALA A 108 -4.35 -16.73 10.90
N TYR A 109 -3.26 -17.50 11.11
CA TYR A 109 -1.93 -17.21 10.57
C TYR A 109 -1.95 -16.96 9.04
N PRO A 110 -2.37 -17.91 8.18
CA PRO A 110 -2.43 -17.63 6.75
C PRO A 110 -3.48 -16.57 6.37
N HIS A 111 -4.59 -16.47 7.11
CA HIS A 111 -5.62 -15.44 6.85
C HIS A 111 -5.10 -14.02 7.11
N ALA A 112 -4.22 -13.85 8.10
CA ALA A 112 -3.55 -12.57 8.34
C ALA A 112 -2.69 -12.15 7.14
N PHE A 113 -1.98 -13.09 6.49
CA PHE A 113 -1.24 -12.78 5.26
C PHE A 113 -2.16 -12.46 4.08
N VAL A 114 -3.34 -13.09 3.98
CA VAL A 114 -4.32 -12.72 2.95
C VAL A 114 -4.82 -11.29 3.16
N LEU A 115 -5.11 -10.91 4.42
CA LEU A 115 -5.50 -9.55 4.77
C LEU A 115 -4.38 -8.56 4.44
N LEU A 116 -3.13 -8.87 4.81
CA LEU A 116 -1.95 -8.05 4.51
C LEU A 116 -1.73 -7.85 3.00
N ALA A 117 -1.86 -8.92 2.22
CA ALA A 117 -1.76 -8.88 0.77
C ALA A 117 -2.90 -8.05 0.14
N GLY A 118 -4.14 -8.25 0.60
CA GLY A 118 -5.30 -7.48 0.16
C GLY A 118 -5.15 -5.99 0.46
N ALA A 119 -4.78 -5.62 1.69
CA ALA A 119 -4.58 -4.23 2.10
C ALA A 119 -3.52 -3.53 1.25
N THR A 120 -2.40 -4.20 1.02
CA THR A 120 -1.29 -3.66 0.21
C THR A 120 -1.67 -3.53 -1.26
N ALA A 121 -2.35 -4.55 -1.82
CA ALA A 121 -2.85 -4.50 -3.19
C ALA A 121 -3.91 -3.41 -3.41
N ALA A 122 -4.79 -3.19 -2.42
CA ALA A 122 -5.76 -2.10 -2.43
C ALA A 122 -5.07 -0.73 -2.41
N GLY A 123 -4.09 -0.54 -1.52
CA GLY A 123 -3.28 0.69 -1.45
C GLY A 123 -2.47 0.95 -2.73
N ALA A 124 -2.06 -0.11 -3.43
CA ALA A 124 -1.39 -0.03 -4.73
C ALA A 124 -2.34 0.14 -5.93
N GLY A 125 -3.66 0.21 -5.72
CA GLY A 125 -4.65 0.39 -6.79
C GLY A 125 -4.75 -0.79 -7.76
N ILE A 126 -4.39 -2.00 -7.32
CA ILE A 126 -4.37 -3.18 -8.19
C ILE A 126 -5.79 -3.76 -8.32
N PRO A 127 -6.30 -4.01 -9.54
CA PRO A 127 -7.63 -4.54 -9.74
C PRO A 127 -7.89 -5.81 -8.93
N GLY A 128 -8.99 -5.79 -8.18
CA GLY A 128 -9.37 -6.88 -7.29
C GLY A 128 -8.74 -6.88 -5.91
N GLY A 129 -7.76 -6.00 -5.65
CA GLY A 129 -7.12 -5.86 -4.35
C GLY A 129 -8.08 -5.39 -3.26
N ARG A 130 -8.96 -4.42 -3.60
CA ARG A 130 -9.97 -3.92 -2.65
C ARG A 130 -10.97 -4.99 -2.23
N GLU A 131 -11.46 -5.78 -3.16
CA GLU A 131 -12.42 -6.83 -2.86
C GLU A 131 -11.79 -7.98 -2.07
N LEU A 132 -10.51 -8.30 -2.35
CA LEU A 132 -9.74 -9.25 -1.52
C LEU A 132 -9.56 -8.72 -0.10
N PHE A 133 -9.19 -7.43 0.04
CA PHE A 133 -9.06 -6.77 1.34
C PHE A 133 -10.36 -6.81 2.13
N ASP A 134 -11.47 -6.35 1.55
CA ASP A 134 -12.77 -6.29 2.22
C ASP A 134 -13.25 -7.69 2.65
N ALA A 135 -13.04 -8.70 1.81
CA ALA A 135 -13.36 -10.09 2.14
C ALA A 135 -12.49 -10.63 3.30
N ALA A 136 -11.18 -10.39 3.26
CA ALA A 136 -10.26 -10.85 4.31
C ALA A 136 -10.53 -10.16 5.64
N LEU A 137 -10.80 -8.85 5.59
CA LEU A 137 -11.14 -8.06 6.76
C LEU A 137 -12.42 -8.57 7.43
N MET A 138 -13.45 -8.86 6.63
CA MET A 138 -14.69 -9.46 7.13
C MET A 138 -14.47 -10.83 7.78
N ILE A 139 -13.64 -11.70 7.18
CA ILE A 139 -13.35 -13.03 7.74
C ILE A 139 -12.57 -12.91 9.05
N MET A 140 -11.57 -12.02 9.11
CA MET A 140 -10.83 -11.74 10.34
C MET A 140 -11.74 -11.22 11.46
N ASP A 141 -12.62 -10.27 11.14
CA ASP A 141 -13.58 -9.71 12.09
C ASP A 141 -14.56 -10.75 12.63
N ARG A 142 -15.15 -11.53 11.72
CA ARG A 142 -16.28 -12.41 12.05
C ARG A 142 -15.85 -13.69 12.75
N HIS A 143 -14.73 -14.27 12.34
CA HIS A 143 -14.37 -15.64 12.73
C HIS A 143 -13.13 -15.70 13.60
N PHE A 144 -12.12 -14.86 13.34
CA PHE A 144 -10.85 -14.98 14.04
C PHE A 144 -10.77 -14.05 15.25
N TRP A 145 -11.31 -12.84 15.20
CA TRP A 145 -11.35 -11.96 16.36
C TRP A 145 -12.30 -12.49 17.44
N SER A 146 -11.79 -12.70 18.66
CA SER A 146 -12.58 -13.02 19.85
C SER A 146 -12.70 -11.78 20.74
N ASP A 147 -13.90 -11.22 20.88
CA ASP A 147 -14.16 -10.14 21.85
C ASP A 147 -13.95 -10.58 23.32
N PRO A 148 -14.35 -11.78 23.78
CA PRO A 148 -14.06 -12.20 25.14
C PRO A 148 -12.55 -12.30 25.43
N ASP A 149 -11.78 -12.81 24.47
CA ASP A 149 -10.35 -13.04 24.64
C ASP A 149 -9.51 -11.83 24.23
N GLN A 150 -10.06 -10.89 23.47
CA GLN A 150 -9.35 -9.74 22.91
C GLN A 150 -8.08 -10.19 22.14
N ALA A 151 -8.22 -11.27 21.37
CA ALA A 151 -7.16 -11.95 20.62
C ALA A 151 -7.75 -12.74 19.44
N LEU A 152 -6.88 -13.19 18.54
CA LEU A 152 -7.25 -14.07 17.43
C LEU A 152 -7.34 -15.54 17.88
N VAL A 153 -8.46 -16.18 17.57
CA VAL A 153 -8.63 -17.64 17.63
C VAL A 153 -7.66 -18.27 16.65
N GLU A 154 -6.92 -19.30 17.08
CA GLU A 154 -5.86 -19.90 16.26
C GLU A 154 -6.38 -20.46 14.94
N SER A 155 -7.37 -21.36 15.00
CA SER A 155 -7.89 -22.02 13.81
C SER A 155 -9.27 -22.63 14.02
N TRP A 156 -9.99 -22.82 12.92
CA TRP A 156 -11.31 -23.43 12.87
C TRP A 156 -11.32 -24.65 11.94
N ASP A 157 -12.29 -25.55 12.10
CA ASP A 157 -12.66 -26.46 11.02
C ASP A 157 -13.11 -25.68 9.76
N LEU A 158 -13.22 -26.36 8.61
CA LEU A 158 -13.54 -25.70 7.34
C LEU A 158 -14.88 -24.94 7.37
N ALA A 159 -15.83 -25.35 8.21
CA ALA A 159 -17.15 -24.72 8.30
C ALA A 159 -17.22 -23.59 9.33
N PHE A 160 -16.10 -23.23 9.97
CA PHE A 160 -16.05 -22.30 11.10
C PHE A 160 -16.93 -22.72 12.29
N GLY A 161 -17.11 -24.03 12.50
CA GLY A 161 -17.92 -24.58 13.59
C GLY A 161 -17.13 -24.83 14.86
N THR A 162 -15.96 -25.48 14.75
CA THR A 162 -15.18 -25.93 15.91
C THR A 162 -13.80 -25.28 15.95
N PRO A 163 -13.51 -24.42 16.95
CA PRO A 163 -12.19 -23.83 17.11
C PRO A 163 -11.19 -24.87 17.62
N GLU A 164 -9.92 -24.64 17.35
CA GLU A 164 -8.83 -25.43 17.94
C GLU A 164 -8.69 -25.05 19.42
N PRO A 165 -8.57 -26.02 20.34
CA PRO A 165 -8.40 -25.74 21.76
C PRO A 165 -6.95 -25.32 22.08
N TYR A 166 -6.47 -24.27 21.42
CA TYR A 166 -5.11 -23.75 21.52
C TYR A 166 -5.11 -22.24 21.18
N TRP A 167 -4.29 -21.47 21.89
CA TRP A 167 -3.99 -20.09 21.52
C TRP A 167 -2.50 -19.93 21.22
N GLY A 168 -2.19 -19.26 20.11
CA GLY A 168 -0.83 -19.02 19.64
C GLY A 168 -0.48 -17.54 19.59
N ALA A 169 0.71 -17.18 20.08
CA ALA A 169 1.24 -15.82 19.91
C ALA A 169 1.62 -15.54 18.44
N ASN A 170 2.14 -16.55 17.72
CA ASN A 170 2.54 -16.43 16.31
C ASN A 170 1.42 -15.91 15.37
N ALA A 171 0.24 -16.55 15.38
CA ALA A 171 -0.89 -16.09 14.56
C ALA A 171 -1.36 -14.68 14.96
N ASN A 172 -1.30 -14.35 16.24
CA ASN A 172 -1.65 -13.05 16.79
C ASN A 172 -0.64 -11.95 16.42
N MET A 173 0.65 -12.28 16.34
CA MET A 173 1.71 -11.38 15.89
C MET A 173 1.49 -10.92 14.45
N HIS A 174 1.26 -11.85 13.52
CA HIS A 174 0.91 -11.48 12.15
C HIS A 174 -0.50 -10.87 12.05
N GLY A 175 -1.39 -11.18 13.00
CA GLY A 175 -2.64 -10.46 13.20
C GLY A 175 -2.42 -8.96 13.46
N VAL A 176 -1.48 -8.61 14.33
CA VAL A 176 -1.07 -7.21 14.58
C VAL A 176 -0.53 -6.56 13.30
N GLU A 177 0.38 -7.23 12.59
CA GLU A 177 0.92 -6.73 11.31
C GLU A 177 -0.21 -6.45 10.29
N ALA A 178 -1.14 -7.39 10.13
CA ALA A 178 -2.27 -7.26 9.21
C ALA A 178 -3.28 -6.19 9.65
N PHE A 179 -3.53 -6.04 10.97
CA PHE A 179 -4.41 -5.02 11.50
C PHE A 179 -3.82 -3.61 11.38
N LEU A 180 -2.51 -3.44 11.49
CA LEU A 180 -1.87 -2.15 11.21
C LEU A 180 -1.98 -1.80 9.71
N ALA A 181 -1.84 -2.78 8.81
CA ALA A 181 -2.10 -2.57 7.38
C ALA A 181 -3.57 -2.22 7.10
N ALA A 182 -4.52 -2.88 7.78
CA ALA A 182 -5.94 -2.55 7.68
C ALA A 182 -6.27 -1.15 8.21
N PHE A 183 -5.68 -0.74 9.34
CA PHE A 183 -5.76 0.62 9.86
C PHE A 183 -5.25 1.63 8.83
N GLY A 184 -4.07 1.37 8.24
CA GLY A 184 -3.50 2.24 7.22
C GLY A 184 -4.39 2.40 5.98
N GLN A 185 -5.11 1.34 5.60
CA GLN A 185 -5.99 1.35 4.42
C GLN A 185 -7.37 1.97 4.69
N THR A 186 -7.88 1.88 5.91
CA THR A 186 -9.26 2.29 6.26
C THR A 186 -9.34 3.60 7.04
N GLY A 187 -8.29 3.93 7.81
CA GLY A 187 -8.33 4.97 8.84
C GLY A 187 -9.19 4.60 10.06
N ASP A 188 -9.75 3.38 10.12
CA ASP A 188 -10.62 2.95 11.22
C ASP A 188 -9.79 2.50 12.42
N GLY A 189 -9.89 3.27 13.51
CA GLY A 189 -9.14 3.05 14.75
C GLY A 189 -9.40 1.68 15.40
N VAL A 190 -10.49 0.98 15.06
CA VAL A 190 -10.78 -0.35 15.61
C VAL A 190 -9.64 -1.35 15.35
N TRP A 191 -9.02 -1.30 14.18
CA TRP A 191 -7.94 -2.24 13.82
C TRP A 191 -6.67 -1.97 14.61
N ARG A 192 -6.33 -0.68 14.75
CA ARG A 192 -5.22 -0.24 15.60
C ARG A 192 -5.46 -0.63 17.07
N ASP A 193 -6.67 -0.45 17.58
CA ASP A 193 -6.99 -0.74 18.98
C ASP A 193 -7.01 -2.25 19.25
N ARG A 194 -7.48 -3.07 18.30
CA ARG A 194 -7.34 -4.53 18.38
C ARG A 194 -5.89 -5.00 18.37
N ALA A 195 -5.04 -4.37 17.54
CA ALA A 195 -3.61 -4.64 17.56
C ALA A 195 -2.98 -4.30 18.92
N LEU A 196 -3.40 -3.20 19.56
CA LEU A 196 -2.99 -2.85 20.91
C LEU A 196 -3.42 -3.90 21.94
N LEU A 197 -4.67 -4.36 21.89
CA LEU A 197 -5.20 -5.37 22.81
C LEU A 197 -4.44 -6.70 22.73
N ILE A 198 -4.09 -7.14 21.52
CA ILE A 198 -3.23 -8.31 21.31
C ILE A 198 -1.86 -8.08 21.96
N ALA A 199 -1.24 -6.92 21.68
CA ALA A 199 0.07 -6.57 22.24
C ALA A 199 0.05 -6.49 23.78
N GLU A 200 -1.00 -5.93 24.38
CA GLU A 200 -1.17 -5.89 25.84
C GLU A 200 -1.21 -7.29 26.44
N ARG A 201 -1.91 -8.22 25.78
CA ARG A 201 -2.01 -9.60 26.26
C ARG A 201 -0.69 -10.34 26.16
N PHE A 202 -0.13 -10.46 24.95
CA PHE A 202 1.05 -11.31 24.76
C PHE A 202 2.32 -10.65 25.29
N ILE A 203 2.45 -9.33 25.15
CA ILE A 203 3.69 -8.63 25.52
C ILE A 203 3.60 -8.01 26.91
N ASP A 204 2.66 -7.08 27.13
CA ASP A 204 2.64 -6.31 28.39
C ASP A 204 2.27 -7.17 29.60
N ARG A 205 1.53 -8.27 29.40
CA ARG A 205 1.21 -9.25 30.44
C ARG A 205 2.17 -10.44 30.43
N HIS A 206 2.13 -11.28 29.39
CA HIS A 206 2.85 -12.58 29.43
C HIS A 206 4.36 -12.43 29.26
N ALA A 207 4.85 -11.81 28.18
CA ALA A 207 6.28 -11.65 27.97
C ALA A 207 6.93 -10.82 29.09
N ARG A 208 6.29 -9.72 29.51
CA ARG A 208 6.78 -8.88 30.63
C ARG A 208 6.92 -9.70 31.92
N ALA A 209 5.91 -10.49 32.29
CA ALA A 209 5.97 -11.34 33.49
C ALA A 209 7.04 -12.44 33.40
N ALA A 210 7.37 -12.87 32.18
CA ALA A 210 8.42 -13.84 31.89
C ALA A 210 9.80 -13.22 31.66
N GLY A 211 10.00 -11.92 31.97
CA GLY A 211 11.29 -11.25 31.76
C GLY A 211 11.65 -11.09 30.28
N TRP A 212 10.65 -10.76 29.46
CA TRP A 212 10.70 -10.60 28.01
C TRP A 212 10.95 -11.88 27.20
N LEU A 213 10.87 -13.05 27.85
CA LEU A 213 10.80 -14.34 27.18
C LEU A 213 9.34 -14.65 26.82
N LEU A 214 8.94 -14.37 25.58
CA LEU A 214 7.57 -14.57 25.12
C LEU A 214 7.17 -16.06 25.12
N PRO A 215 6.13 -16.46 25.88
CA PRO A 215 5.48 -17.74 25.67
C PRO A 215 4.64 -17.72 24.39
N GLU A 216 4.81 -18.75 23.57
CA GLU A 216 4.11 -18.88 22.27
C GLU A 216 2.81 -19.68 22.37
N HIS A 217 2.70 -20.55 23.37
CA HIS A 217 1.72 -21.64 23.43
C HIS A 217 0.88 -21.56 24.69
N TYR A 218 -0.44 -21.63 24.52
CA TYR A 218 -1.39 -21.49 25.62
C TYR A 218 -2.58 -22.44 25.48
N ASP A 219 -3.04 -22.95 26.61
CA ASP A 219 -4.26 -23.74 26.71
C ASP A 219 -5.52 -22.82 26.55
N PRO A 220 -6.73 -23.39 26.39
CA PRO A 220 -7.96 -22.60 26.27
C PRO A 220 -8.29 -21.67 27.46
N ASP A 221 -7.67 -21.89 28.63
CA ASP A 221 -7.81 -21.05 29.82
C ASP A 221 -6.68 -20.00 29.92
N TRP A 222 -5.91 -19.78 28.84
CA TRP A 222 -4.77 -18.87 28.77
C TRP A 222 -3.61 -19.22 29.71
N ARG A 223 -3.43 -20.50 30.07
CA ARG A 223 -2.25 -20.95 30.81
C ARG A 223 -1.10 -21.27 29.85
N GLU A 224 0.09 -20.79 30.20
CA GLU A 224 1.32 -21.02 29.43
C GLU A 224 1.68 -22.51 29.37
N GLU A 225 1.76 -23.07 28.16
CA GLU A 225 2.18 -24.44 27.92
C GLU A 225 3.69 -24.52 27.63
N ARG A 226 4.51 -24.28 28.65
CA ARG A 226 5.98 -24.22 28.51
C ARG A 226 6.65 -25.50 28.01
N GLY A 227 5.96 -26.63 28.06
CA GLY A 227 6.41 -27.93 27.55
C GLY A 227 5.91 -28.30 26.16
N TYR A 228 5.14 -27.43 25.50
CA TYR A 228 4.54 -27.70 24.20
C TYR A 228 5.64 -27.99 23.16
N ASN A 229 5.49 -29.09 22.41
CA ASN A 229 6.44 -29.59 21.42
C ASN A 229 7.89 -29.81 21.92
N ALA A 230 8.14 -30.00 23.22
CA ALA A 230 9.47 -30.29 23.74
C ALA A 230 10.13 -31.55 23.12
N ASP A 231 9.33 -32.50 22.64
CA ASP A 231 9.75 -33.70 21.91
C ASP A 231 9.98 -33.45 20.41
N ARG A 232 9.48 -32.34 19.87
CA ARG A 232 9.64 -31.89 18.48
C ARG A 232 10.08 -30.41 18.43
N PRO A 233 11.26 -30.07 18.96
CA PRO A 233 11.63 -28.68 19.24
C PRO A 233 11.84 -27.81 18.00
N ALA A 234 12.01 -28.43 16.83
CA ALA A 234 12.20 -27.77 15.54
C ALA A 234 10.93 -27.82 14.66
N ASP A 235 9.74 -27.94 15.28
CA ASP A 235 8.48 -27.79 14.55
C ASP A 235 8.45 -26.43 13.82
N GLU A 236 8.00 -26.44 12.57
CA GLU A 236 8.10 -25.30 11.66
C GLU A 236 7.25 -24.09 12.09
N PHE A 237 6.11 -24.35 12.74
CA PHE A 237 5.14 -23.30 13.08
C PHE A 237 4.97 -23.10 14.59
N ARG A 238 5.20 -24.15 15.38
CA ARG A 238 5.05 -24.16 16.85
C ARG A 238 6.28 -24.78 17.53
N PRO A 239 7.48 -24.22 17.35
CA PRO A 239 8.70 -24.78 17.93
C PRO A 239 8.72 -24.67 19.45
N TYR A 240 9.45 -25.56 20.11
CA TYR A 240 9.60 -25.52 21.58
C TYR A 240 10.41 -24.31 22.04
N GLY A 241 10.00 -23.76 23.18
CA GLY A 241 10.75 -22.75 23.92
C GLY A 241 10.42 -21.34 23.45
N VAL A 242 11.44 -20.51 23.33
CA VAL A 242 11.30 -19.11 22.93
C VAL A 242 11.96 -18.92 21.56
N THR A 243 11.18 -18.47 20.59
CA THR A 243 11.64 -18.15 19.23
C THR A 243 12.19 -16.74 19.18
N LEU A 244 13.51 -16.60 19.10
CA LEU A 244 14.19 -15.31 19.23
C LEU A 244 13.79 -14.31 18.14
N GLY A 245 13.52 -14.80 16.93
CA GLY A 245 13.03 -13.96 15.83
C GLY A 245 11.69 -13.28 16.13
N HIS A 246 10.77 -13.95 16.84
CA HIS A 246 9.48 -13.36 17.19
C HIS A 246 9.61 -12.23 18.21
N LEU A 247 10.55 -12.32 19.17
CA LEU A 247 10.80 -11.22 20.11
C LEU A 247 11.23 -9.95 19.35
N ILE A 248 12.09 -10.14 18.35
CA ILE A 248 12.62 -9.07 17.50
C ILE A 248 11.51 -8.51 16.59
N GLU A 249 10.68 -9.37 16.02
CA GLU A 249 9.54 -8.96 15.19
C GLU A 249 8.50 -8.17 16.01
N TRP A 250 8.15 -8.64 17.21
CA TRP A 250 7.33 -7.89 18.16
C TRP A 250 7.96 -6.55 18.52
N SER A 251 9.28 -6.47 18.69
CA SER A 251 9.97 -5.21 18.92
C SER A 251 9.69 -4.19 17.81
N ARG A 252 9.76 -4.60 16.55
CA ARG A 252 9.39 -3.77 15.39
C ARG A 252 7.90 -3.39 15.42
N LEU A 253 7.02 -4.37 15.56
CA LEU A 253 5.56 -4.18 15.50
C LEU A 253 5.05 -3.23 16.59
N LEU A 254 5.63 -3.24 17.79
CA LEU A 254 5.25 -2.33 18.87
C LEU A 254 5.58 -0.86 18.56
N LEU A 255 6.70 -0.60 17.87
CA LEU A 255 7.04 0.75 17.41
C LEU A 255 6.13 1.20 16.26
N GLU A 256 5.80 0.29 15.34
CA GLU A 256 4.85 0.53 14.26
C GLU A 256 3.46 0.84 14.80
N LEU A 257 2.98 0.05 15.77
CA LEU A 257 1.75 0.30 16.51
C LEU A 257 1.79 1.65 17.23
N GLY A 258 2.89 1.98 17.91
CA GLY A 258 3.06 3.27 18.56
C GLY A 258 2.93 4.44 17.57
N SER A 259 3.43 4.28 16.34
CA SER A 259 3.32 5.31 15.29
C SER A 259 1.89 5.53 14.76
N ALA A 260 0.93 4.66 15.10
CA ALA A 260 -0.48 4.80 14.77
C ALA A 260 -1.25 5.73 15.75
N TYR A 261 -0.59 6.22 16.80
CA TYR A 261 -1.15 7.14 17.79
C TYR A 261 -0.43 8.48 17.77
N GLN A 262 -1.16 9.55 18.06
CA GLN A 262 -0.56 10.85 18.35
C GLN A 262 0.17 10.83 19.70
N GLU A 263 -0.42 10.15 20.69
CA GLU A 263 0.15 9.92 22.02
C GLU A 263 0.17 8.41 22.30
N PRO A 264 1.26 7.70 21.95
CA PRO A 264 1.34 6.26 22.15
C PRO A 264 1.46 5.88 23.63
N PRO A 265 0.89 4.74 24.05
CA PRO A 265 1.15 4.18 25.38
C PRO A 265 2.66 3.99 25.60
N ALA A 266 3.19 4.58 26.68
CA ALA A 266 4.63 4.61 26.95
C ALA A 266 5.27 3.22 27.08
N TRP A 267 4.49 2.21 27.49
CA TRP A 267 4.94 0.84 27.64
C TRP A 267 5.34 0.19 26.31
N LEU A 268 4.82 0.66 25.16
CA LEU A 268 5.14 0.08 23.84
C LEU A 268 6.63 0.18 23.52
N ALA A 269 7.23 1.36 23.72
CA ALA A 269 8.66 1.58 23.46
C ALA A 269 9.54 0.84 24.49
N GLU A 270 9.12 0.81 25.75
CA GLU A 270 9.80 0.06 26.82
C GLU A 270 9.83 -1.45 26.51
N ALA A 271 8.68 -2.03 26.21
CA ALA A 271 8.54 -3.44 25.88
C ALA A 271 9.28 -3.79 24.58
N SER A 272 9.17 -2.94 23.55
CA SER A 272 9.94 -3.06 22.32
C SER A 272 11.44 -3.17 22.61
N ARG A 273 11.98 -2.32 23.50
CA ARG A 273 13.40 -2.34 23.85
C ARG A 273 13.75 -3.61 24.63
N GLY A 274 12.92 -4.00 25.60
CA GLY A 274 13.11 -5.20 26.41
C GLY A 274 13.18 -6.48 25.59
N LEU A 275 12.28 -6.63 24.62
CA LEU A 275 12.26 -7.77 23.69
C LEU A 275 13.50 -7.78 22.79
N TYR A 276 13.86 -6.62 22.21
CA TYR A 276 15.02 -6.47 21.33
C TYR A 276 16.32 -6.88 22.04
N ASP A 277 16.58 -6.28 23.20
CA ASP A 277 17.82 -6.52 23.94
C ASP A 277 17.86 -7.96 24.46
N THR A 278 16.74 -8.51 24.93
CA THR A 278 16.66 -9.92 25.35
C THR A 278 16.98 -10.88 24.21
N ALA A 279 16.43 -10.63 23.02
CA ALA A 279 16.70 -11.46 21.86
C ALA A 279 18.17 -11.36 21.41
N PHE A 280 18.75 -10.16 21.42
CA PHE A 280 20.16 -9.95 21.13
C PHE A 280 21.06 -10.70 22.12
N ASP A 281 20.88 -10.46 23.42
CA ASP A 281 21.74 -10.97 24.48
C ASP A 281 21.69 -12.51 24.60
N ARG A 282 20.51 -13.10 24.34
CA ARG A 282 20.30 -14.55 24.45
C ARG A 282 20.36 -15.31 23.13
N GLY A 283 20.41 -14.60 22.00
CA GLY A 283 20.33 -15.20 20.68
C GLY A 283 21.57 -15.02 19.83
N TRP A 284 22.22 -13.85 19.89
CA TRP A 284 23.33 -13.53 19.00
C TRP A 284 24.64 -14.16 19.49
N ALA A 285 25.25 -15.01 18.67
CA ALA A 285 26.57 -15.61 18.92
C ALA A 285 26.72 -16.39 20.25
N VAL A 286 25.61 -16.78 20.87
CA VAL A 286 25.58 -17.46 22.17
C VAL A 286 26.18 -18.86 22.17
N ASP A 287 26.45 -19.41 20.99
CA ASP A 287 27.01 -20.74 20.81
C ASP A 287 28.45 -20.76 20.27
N GLY A 288 29.09 -19.58 20.26
CA GLY A 288 30.48 -19.36 19.83
C GLY A 288 30.63 -18.94 18.37
N THR A 289 29.53 -18.86 17.61
CA THR A 289 29.52 -18.55 16.17
C THR A 289 28.55 -17.40 15.87
N PRO A 290 28.92 -16.38 15.07
CA PRO A 290 28.04 -15.27 14.75
C PRO A 290 26.68 -15.71 14.17
N GLY A 291 25.64 -14.90 14.39
CA GLY A 291 24.27 -15.18 13.96
C GLY A 291 23.37 -15.59 15.14
N PHE A 292 22.06 -15.35 14.97
CA PHE A 292 21.04 -15.75 15.93
C PHE A 292 20.78 -17.25 15.86
N VAL A 293 20.76 -17.93 17.02
CA VAL A 293 20.15 -19.28 17.10
C VAL A 293 18.63 -19.16 16.95
N TYR A 294 17.97 -20.24 16.53
CA TYR A 294 16.53 -20.21 16.27
C TYR A 294 15.70 -20.13 17.56
N THR A 295 15.93 -21.06 18.49
CA THR A 295 15.20 -21.11 19.77
C THR A 295 16.11 -21.30 20.97
N ILE A 296 15.61 -20.85 22.12
CA ILE A 296 16.19 -21.10 23.46
C ILE A 296 15.16 -21.76 24.37
N ASP A 297 15.63 -22.49 25.38
CA ASP A 297 14.79 -22.96 26.48
C ASP A 297 14.48 -21.81 27.48
N TRP A 298 13.68 -22.13 28.50
CA TRP A 298 13.27 -21.17 29.54
C TRP A 298 14.40 -20.72 30.47
N ASP A 299 15.54 -21.42 30.46
CA ASP A 299 16.77 -21.03 31.16
C ASP A 299 17.70 -20.19 30.26
N GLY A 300 17.34 -19.99 28.99
CA GLY A 300 18.13 -19.25 28.01
C GLY A 300 19.20 -20.07 27.30
N ARG A 301 19.14 -21.41 27.34
CA ARG A 301 20.09 -22.28 26.62
C ARG A 301 19.62 -22.50 25.17
N PRO A 302 20.50 -22.41 24.17
CA PRO A 302 20.15 -22.72 22.78
C PRO A 302 19.61 -24.16 22.61
N VAL A 303 18.45 -24.29 21.96
CA VAL A 303 17.84 -25.58 21.64
C VAL A 303 18.03 -25.88 20.15
N VAL A 304 17.37 -25.12 19.28
CA VAL A 304 17.55 -25.22 17.83
C VAL A 304 18.55 -24.17 17.40
N ARG A 305 19.69 -24.63 16.88
CA ARG A 305 20.87 -23.79 16.58
C ARG A 305 21.04 -23.46 15.10
N THR A 306 20.11 -23.85 14.25
CA THR A 306 20.08 -23.38 12.85
C THR A 306 19.84 -21.87 12.82
N ARG A 307 20.25 -21.23 11.72
CA ARG A 307 20.13 -19.78 11.47
C ARG A 307 19.18 -19.58 10.29
N PRO A 308 17.87 -19.58 10.51
CA PRO A 308 16.93 -19.23 9.45
C PRO A 308 17.04 -17.74 9.14
N HIS A 309 17.02 -17.39 7.86
CA HIS A 309 17.30 -16.04 7.39
C HIS A 309 16.33 -14.99 7.95
N TRP A 310 15.07 -15.38 8.16
CA TRP A 310 14.01 -14.49 8.59
C TRP A 310 14.29 -13.90 9.98
N VAL A 311 14.98 -14.63 10.87
CA VAL A 311 15.36 -14.11 12.20
C VAL A 311 16.30 -12.91 12.07
N LEU A 312 17.26 -12.97 11.15
CA LEU A 312 18.13 -11.84 10.87
C LEU A 312 17.39 -10.73 10.11
N ALA A 313 16.51 -11.08 9.18
CA ALA A 313 15.72 -10.11 8.43
C ALA A 313 14.85 -9.26 9.38
N GLU A 314 14.18 -9.89 10.35
CA GLU A 314 13.45 -9.17 11.40
C GLU A 314 14.40 -8.35 12.28
N ALA A 315 15.61 -8.84 12.57
CA ALA A 315 16.62 -8.07 13.30
C ALA A 315 16.99 -6.78 12.57
N ILE A 316 17.28 -6.87 11.27
CA ILE A 316 17.55 -5.71 10.42
C ILE A 316 16.36 -4.74 10.43
N GLY A 317 15.14 -5.25 10.25
CA GLY A 317 13.92 -4.44 10.24
C GLY A 317 13.64 -3.73 11.57
N ALA A 318 13.80 -4.42 12.69
CA ALA A 318 13.64 -3.88 14.04
C ALA A 318 14.74 -2.85 14.36
N THR A 319 16.00 -3.14 14.04
CA THR A 319 17.10 -2.18 14.23
C THR A 319 16.89 -0.92 13.41
N ALA A 320 16.53 -1.06 12.12
CA ALA A 320 16.26 0.07 11.26
C ALA A 320 15.09 0.92 11.78
N THR A 321 14.03 0.26 12.29
CA THR A 321 12.89 0.96 12.90
C THR A 321 13.29 1.72 14.17
N TRP A 322 14.10 1.12 15.05
CA TRP A 322 14.66 1.81 16.23
C TRP A 322 15.50 3.04 15.86
N ARG A 323 16.34 2.94 14.81
CA ARG A 323 17.11 4.10 14.31
C ARG A 323 16.22 5.28 13.90
N ARG A 324 15.02 5.01 13.38
CA ARG A 324 14.04 6.05 13.01
C ARG A 324 13.23 6.55 14.20
N PHE A 325 12.94 5.68 15.18
CA PHE A 325 12.18 6.03 16.37
C PHE A 325 12.97 6.90 17.35
N GLY A 326 14.20 6.50 17.67
CA GLY A 326 15.07 7.15 18.63
C GLY A 326 16.52 6.78 18.36
N PRO A 327 17.29 7.60 17.61
CA PRO A 327 18.63 7.23 17.19
C PRO A 327 19.58 7.12 18.38
N GLU A 328 20.12 5.91 18.58
CA GLU A 328 21.17 5.59 19.54
C GLU A 328 22.33 4.90 18.81
N PRO A 329 23.61 5.16 19.18
CA PRO A 329 24.77 4.57 18.50
C PRO A 329 24.73 3.04 18.40
N VAL A 330 24.14 2.37 19.40
CA VAL A 330 24.02 0.91 19.44
C VAL A 330 23.23 0.36 18.24
N PHE A 331 22.25 1.09 17.72
CA PHE A 331 21.46 0.64 16.57
C PHE A 331 22.20 0.83 15.24
N ASP A 332 23.05 1.85 15.12
CA ASP A 332 23.94 1.98 13.96
C ASP A 332 24.96 0.83 13.92
N GLU A 333 25.57 0.52 15.08
CA GLU A 333 26.54 -0.58 15.23
C GLU A 333 25.90 -1.95 14.94
N ARG A 334 24.73 -2.22 15.53
CA ARG A 334 23.99 -3.48 15.32
C ARG A 334 23.50 -3.62 13.89
N LEU A 335 23.03 -2.53 13.25
CA LEU A 335 22.61 -2.60 11.85
C LEU A 335 23.80 -2.94 10.94
N ALA A 336 24.96 -2.30 11.15
CA ALA A 336 26.17 -2.61 10.40
C ALA A 336 26.60 -4.08 10.61
N LEU A 337 26.53 -4.58 11.85
CA LEU A 337 26.82 -5.98 12.19
C LEU A 337 25.88 -6.96 11.45
N PHE A 338 24.58 -6.68 11.43
CA PHE A 338 23.60 -7.56 10.81
C PHE A 338 23.69 -7.55 9.29
N LEU A 339 23.89 -6.39 8.67
CA LEU A 339 24.06 -6.28 7.22
C LEU A 339 25.36 -6.96 6.75
N ASP A 340 26.46 -6.83 7.51
CA ASP A 340 27.71 -7.55 7.23
C ASP A 340 27.55 -9.07 7.35
N TYR A 341 26.81 -9.54 8.36
CA TYR A 341 26.50 -10.96 8.50
C TYR A 341 25.58 -11.47 7.38
N ALA A 342 24.57 -10.68 6.99
CA ALA A 342 23.67 -11.01 5.89
C ALA A 342 24.46 -11.19 4.59
N ASP A 343 25.27 -10.19 4.21
CA ASP A 343 26.06 -10.22 2.98
C ASP A 343 27.02 -11.41 2.90
N ARG A 344 27.67 -11.75 4.03
CA ARG A 344 28.67 -12.83 4.07
C ARG A 344 28.07 -14.24 4.10
N HIS A 345 26.90 -14.40 4.69
CA HIS A 345 26.41 -15.73 5.06
C HIS A 345 25.02 -16.06 4.52
N LEU A 346 24.13 -15.07 4.36
CA LEU A 346 22.76 -15.30 3.92
C LEU A 346 22.54 -14.91 2.47
N ILE A 347 23.04 -13.76 2.01
CA ILE A 347 22.81 -13.30 0.64
C ILE A 347 23.52 -14.25 -0.32
N ASP A 348 22.73 -14.92 -1.17
CA ASP A 348 23.26 -15.80 -2.19
C ASP A 348 23.54 -14.96 -3.45
N HIS A 349 24.80 -14.58 -3.59
CA HIS A 349 25.29 -13.80 -4.73
C HIS A 349 25.42 -14.64 -6.02
N ASP A 350 25.43 -15.97 -5.90
CA ASP A 350 25.59 -16.88 -7.04
C ASP A 350 24.24 -17.23 -7.69
N HIS A 351 23.21 -17.50 -6.88
CA HIS A 351 21.89 -17.95 -7.35
C HIS A 351 20.75 -16.97 -7.04
N GLY A 352 21.03 -15.83 -6.41
CA GLY A 352 20.02 -14.83 -6.07
C GLY A 352 19.25 -15.11 -4.77
N SER A 353 18.59 -14.08 -4.24
CA SER A 353 17.89 -14.09 -2.95
C SER A 353 18.82 -14.41 -1.76
N TRP A 354 18.25 -14.89 -0.65
CA TRP A 354 18.94 -15.25 0.59
C TRP A 354 18.82 -16.77 0.79
N HIS A 355 19.88 -17.41 1.29
CA HIS A 355 19.84 -18.78 1.79
C HIS A 355 18.82 -18.87 2.93
N HIS A 356 17.84 -19.76 2.80
CA HIS A 356 16.74 -19.81 3.76
C HIS A 356 17.17 -20.23 5.16
N GLU A 357 18.15 -21.12 5.27
CA GLU A 357 18.68 -21.66 6.51
C GLU A 357 20.20 -21.87 6.43
N LEU A 358 20.91 -21.56 7.51
CA LEU A 358 22.29 -21.99 7.74
C LEU A 358 22.41 -22.97 8.91
N ASP A 359 23.40 -23.85 8.84
CA ASP A 359 23.80 -24.70 9.96
C ASP A 359 24.50 -23.88 11.08
N PRO A 360 24.80 -24.47 12.25
CA PRO A 360 25.50 -23.77 13.31
C PRO A 360 26.90 -23.25 12.95
N GLY A 361 27.48 -23.69 11.82
CA GLY A 361 28.75 -23.21 11.29
C GLY A 361 28.61 -22.11 10.23
N ASN A 362 27.41 -21.54 10.05
CA ASN A 362 27.08 -20.54 9.04
C ASN A 362 27.28 -21.03 7.59
N ARG A 363 26.99 -22.32 7.33
CA ARG A 363 26.95 -22.88 5.97
C ARG A 363 25.51 -23.14 5.55
N PRO A 364 25.14 -22.93 4.27
CA PRO A 364 23.79 -23.25 3.78
C PRO A 364 23.36 -24.68 4.13
N SER A 365 22.20 -24.79 4.76
CA SER A 365 21.64 -26.04 5.31
C SER A 365 20.21 -26.23 4.82
N THR A 366 19.70 -27.46 4.95
CA THR A 366 18.28 -27.77 4.74
C THR A 366 17.79 -28.78 5.76
N THR A 367 18.11 -28.54 7.03
CA THR A 367 17.76 -29.45 8.11
C THR A 367 16.29 -29.28 8.49
N MET A 368 15.80 -28.04 8.52
CA MET A 368 14.40 -27.73 8.79
C MET A 368 13.67 -27.30 7.51
N TRP A 369 14.33 -26.50 6.65
CA TRP A 369 13.71 -25.97 5.44
C TRP A 369 14.53 -26.21 4.18
N SER A 370 13.87 -26.44 3.04
CA SER A 370 14.54 -26.58 1.74
C SER A 370 14.18 -25.46 0.78
N GLY A 371 15.16 -25.03 -0.02
CA GLY A 371 14.95 -24.04 -1.09
C GLY A 371 14.96 -22.60 -0.57
N LYS A 372 14.23 -21.74 -1.27
CA LYS A 372 14.05 -20.29 -1.04
C LYS A 372 12.57 -19.94 -1.32
N PRO A 373 11.64 -20.40 -0.47
CA PRO A 373 10.21 -20.48 -0.79
C PRO A 373 9.55 -19.12 -1.09
N ASP A 374 9.98 -18.05 -0.41
CA ASP A 374 9.48 -16.70 -0.63
C ASP A 374 10.61 -15.67 -0.42
N VAL A 375 10.30 -14.39 -0.68
CA VAL A 375 11.21 -13.25 -0.46
C VAL A 375 10.69 -12.28 0.59
N TYR A 376 9.66 -12.66 1.35
CA TYR A 376 8.86 -11.77 2.21
C TYR A 376 9.71 -11.03 3.24
N HIS A 377 10.35 -11.77 4.14
CA HIS A 377 11.12 -11.16 5.24
C HIS A 377 12.35 -10.41 4.70
N ALA A 378 13.07 -10.99 3.73
CA ALA A 378 14.24 -10.34 3.13
C ALA A 378 13.87 -9.02 2.42
N LEU A 379 12.74 -8.98 1.71
CA LEU A 379 12.25 -7.77 1.03
C LEU A 379 11.88 -6.70 2.06
N GLN A 380 11.16 -7.07 3.12
CA GLN A 380 10.84 -6.15 4.21
C GLN A 380 12.09 -5.60 4.88
N ALA A 381 13.07 -6.47 5.19
CA ALA A 381 14.35 -6.06 5.78
C ALA A 381 15.07 -5.03 4.91
N ALA A 382 15.14 -5.26 3.60
CA ALA A 382 15.74 -4.34 2.64
C ALA A 382 14.98 -2.99 2.56
N LEU A 383 13.66 -3.01 2.54
CA LEU A 383 12.87 -1.77 2.49
C LEU A 383 12.94 -0.97 3.80
N LEU A 384 12.92 -1.64 4.95
CA LEU A 384 12.91 -0.99 6.25
C LEU A 384 14.20 -0.22 6.55
N THR A 385 15.33 -0.53 5.90
CA THR A 385 16.56 0.28 6.03
C THR A 385 16.38 1.69 5.47
N GLU A 386 15.55 1.83 4.44
CA GLU A 386 15.34 3.06 3.68
C GLU A 386 14.16 3.88 4.18
N LEU A 387 13.13 3.20 4.68
CA LEU A 387 11.82 3.78 4.93
C LEU A 387 11.66 4.45 6.30
N PRO A 388 10.84 5.52 6.42
CA PRO A 388 10.50 6.12 7.70
C PRO A 388 9.66 5.16 8.57
N LEU A 389 9.49 5.51 9.84
CA LEU A 389 8.56 4.80 10.74
C LEU A 389 7.12 5.20 10.41
N ALA A 390 6.27 4.21 10.12
CA ALA A 390 4.82 4.34 10.03
C ALA A 390 4.17 2.97 10.31
N PRO A 391 2.83 2.90 10.49
CA PRO A 391 2.16 1.67 10.92
C PRO A 391 2.26 0.50 9.94
N SER A 392 2.44 0.76 8.64
CA SER A 392 2.55 -0.29 7.62
C SER A 392 3.54 0.08 6.52
N LEU A 393 4.13 -0.92 5.85
CA LEU A 393 5.06 -0.68 4.73
C LEU A 393 4.43 0.10 3.57
N THR A 394 3.15 -0.10 3.28
CA THR A 394 2.41 0.69 2.29
C THR A 394 2.43 2.18 2.63
N GLN A 395 2.12 2.55 3.88
CA GLN A 395 2.18 3.94 4.32
C GLN A 395 3.62 4.47 4.34
N ARG A 396 4.58 3.65 4.77
CA ARG A 396 6.00 4.01 4.77
C ARG A 396 6.49 4.35 3.35
N LEU A 397 6.11 3.56 2.34
CA LEU A 397 6.44 3.82 0.93
C LEU A 397 5.77 5.09 0.39
N ALA A 398 4.52 5.34 0.78
CA ALA A 398 3.80 6.57 0.43
C ALA A 398 4.49 7.81 1.03
N LEU A 399 5.10 7.69 2.22
CA LEU A 399 5.86 8.76 2.86
C LEU A 399 7.28 8.96 2.30
N ALA A 400 7.91 7.89 1.81
CA ALA A 400 9.29 7.92 1.31
C ALA A 400 9.41 8.35 -0.16
N SER A 401 8.37 8.10 -0.95
CA SER A 401 8.27 8.65 -2.30
C SER A 401 7.96 10.15 -2.21
N PRO A 402 8.49 11.04 -3.09
CA PRO A 402 7.77 12.30 -3.33
C PRO A 402 6.33 11.89 -3.66
N PRO A 403 5.29 12.55 -3.12
CA PRO A 403 3.94 12.03 -3.17
C PRO A 403 3.60 11.73 -4.63
N ARG A 404 3.66 10.45 -5.02
CA ARG A 404 2.95 9.97 -6.17
C ARG A 404 1.49 10.18 -5.79
N PRO A 405 0.64 10.68 -6.69
CA PRO A 405 -0.77 10.80 -6.39
C PRO A 405 -1.33 9.39 -6.19
N THR A 406 -1.20 8.85 -4.97
CA THR A 406 -2.14 7.89 -4.42
C THR A 406 -3.48 8.56 -4.56
N LEU A 407 -4.34 7.95 -5.38
CA LEU A 407 -5.75 8.25 -5.54
C LEU A 407 -6.48 8.00 -4.22
N HIS A 408 -6.14 8.77 -3.18
CA HIS A 408 -7.00 8.96 -2.04
C HIS A 408 -8.01 10.02 -2.42
N ALA A 409 -9.13 9.58 -3.00
CA ALA A 409 -10.33 10.38 -2.99
C ALA A 409 -10.71 10.61 -1.52
N LEU A 410 -10.41 11.80 -1.00
CA LEU A 410 -11.11 12.30 0.20
C LEU A 410 -12.57 12.51 -0.21
N SER A 411 -13.38 11.47 -0.03
CA SER A 411 -14.83 11.54 -0.22
C SER A 411 -15.43 12.26 0.98
N LEU A 412 -15.60 13.58 0.86
CA LEU A 412 -16.46 14.34 1.76
C LEU A 412 -17.90 13.85 1.54
N SER A 413 -18.49 13.21 2.55
CA SER A 413 -19.86 12.69 2.47
C SER A 413 -20.87 13.84 2.29
N LYS A 414 -21.91 13.62 1.48
CA LYS A 414 -23.06 14.54 1.34
C LYS A 414 -23.64 14.85 2.74
N GLY A 415 -23.38 16.05 3.25
CA GLY A 415 -23.85 16.50 4.58
C GLY A 415 -22.82 17.25 5.45
N GLN A 416 -21.56 17.38 5.04
CA GLN A 416 -20.56 18.22 5.72
C GLN A 416 -20.63 19.69 5.29
N ASP A 417 -20.12 20.59 6.15
CA ASP A 417 -20.04 22.03 5.87
C ASP A 417 -19.29 22.29 4.53
N PRO A 418 -19.73 23.28 3.73
CA PRO A 418 -19.13 23.55 2.42
C PRO A 418 -17.65 23.94 2.55
N VAL A 419 -16.82 23.43 1.63
CA VAL A 419 -15.39 23.77 1.59
C VAL A 419 -15.23 25.24 1.17
N THR A 420 -14.47 26.01 1.93
CA THR A 420 -14.26 27.43 1.59
C THR A 420 -13.14 27.60 0.57
N VAL A 421 -13.22 28.64 -0.26
CA VAL A 421 -12.11 29.03 -1.16
C VAL A 421 -10.81 29.28 -0.37
N GLY A 422 -10.90 29.81 0.86
CA GLY A 422 -9.75 29.99 1.75
C GLY A 422 -9.03 28.67 2.07
N THR A 423 -9.79 27.61 2.38
CA THR A 423 -9.24 26.27 2.62
C THR A 423 -8.51 25.72 1.39
N LEU A 424 -9.10 25.92 0.20
CA LEU A 424 -8.50 25.49 -1.06
C LEU A 424 -7.21 26.26 -1.37
N ILE A 425 -7.17 27.57 -1.09
CA ILE A 425 -5.96 28.39 -1.23
C ILE A 425 -4.84 27.89 -0.32
N THR A 426 -5.12 27.68 0.97
CA THR A 426 -4.10 27.16 1.91
C THR A 426 -3.50 25.84 1.42
N ARG A 427 -4.33 24.98 0.81
CA ARG A 427 -3.89 23.73 0.22
C ARG A 427 -2.97 23.94 -0.99
N ILE A 428 -3.34 24.84 -1.90
CA ILE A 428 -2.51 25.21 -3.07
C ILE A 428 -1.17 25.81 -2.61
N GLU A 429 -1.20 26.71 -1.64
CA GLU A 429 0.01 27.37 -1.14
C GLU A 429 0.96 26.39 -0.45
N SER A 430 0.44 25.40 0.27
CA SER A 430 1.24 24.32 0.86
C SER A 430 1.96 23.50 -0.21
N LEU A 431 1.29 23.17 -1.31
CA LEU A 431 1.93 22.49 -2.45
C LEU A 431 2.99 23.37 -3.10
N ALA A 432 2.69 24.66 -3.29
CA ALA A 432 3.57 25.62 -3.94
C ALA A 432 4.79 25.99 -3.07
N ALA A 433 4.76 25.71 -1.77
CA ALA A 433 5.91 25.92 -0.89
C ALA A 433 7.07 24.94 -1.13
N THR A 434 6.82 23.82 -1.81
CA THR A 434 7.80 22.73 -2.00
C THR A 434 8.10 22.44 -3.47
N ARG A 435 7.53 23.21 -4.40
CA ARG A 435 7.59 22.95 -5.85
C ARG A 435 7.78 24.25 -6.62
N ASP A 436 8.52 24.17 -7.71
CA ASP A 436 8.73 25.32 -8.62
C ASP A 436 7.44 25.70 -9.40
N ARG A 437 6.58 24.71 -9.67
CA ARG A 437 5.27 24.90 -10.30
C ARG A 437 4.29 23.85 -9.82
N VAL A 438 3.06 24.28 -9.51
CA VAL A 438 1.93 23.44 -9.10
C VAL A 438 0.82 23.56 -10.13
N ILE A 439 0.28 22.42 -10.55
CA ILE A 439 -0.84 22.35 -11.49
C ILE A 439 -2.05 21.69 -10.80
N ILE A 440 -3.14 22.46 -10.66
CA ILE A 440 -4.38 21.99 -10.04
C ILE A 440 -5.44 21.79 -11.12
N GLY A 441 -5.99 20.58 -11.24
CA GLY A 441 -7.06 20.27 -12.18
C GLY A 441 -8.45 20.36 -11.56
N LEU A 442 -9.31 21.22 -12.07
CA LEU A 442 -10.74 21.26 -11.71
C LEU A 442 -11.55 20.43 -12.70
N VAL A 443 -12.28 19.45 -12.19
CA VAL A 443 -12.95 18.40 -12.97
C VAL A 443 -14.41 18.32 -12.59
N GLY A 444 -15.26 17.88 -13.51
CA GLY A 444 -16.68 17.70 -13.25
C GLY A 444 -17.51 17.85 -14.52
N ALA A 445 -18.76 17.40 -14.46
CA ALA A 445 -19.67 17.46 -15.60
C ALA A 445 -19.94 18.92 -16.08
N PRO A 446 -20.40 19.13 -17.32
CA PRO A 446 -20.90 20.42 -17.76
C PRO A 446 -21.90 21.02 -16.76
N GLY A 447 -21.75 22.30 -16.43
CA GLY A 447 -22.59 22.99 -15.44
C GLY A 447 -22.17 22.80 -13.97
N SER A 448 -21.08 22.06 -13.69
CA SER A 448 -20.64 21.81 -12.30
C SER A 448 -20.07 23.03 -11.56
N GLY A 449 -19.69 24.09 -12.28
CA GLY A 449 -19.13 25.32 -11.70
C GLY A 449 -17.61 25.41 -11.68
N LYS A 450 -16.90 24.58 -12.46
CA LYS A 450 -15.42 24.60 -12.56
C LYS A 450 -14.85 25.99 -12.85
N SER A 451 -15.35 26.67 -13.88
CA SER A 451 -14.84 27.98 -14.29
C SER A 451 -15.10 29.05 -13.24
N THR A 452 -16.20 28.92 -12.49
CA THR A 452 -16.53 29.80 -11.38
C THR A 452 -15.55 29.63 -10.22
N LEU A 453 -15.21 28.39 -9.86
CA LEU A 453 -14.19 28.13 -8.84
C LEU A 453 -12.79 28.54 -9.32
N ALA A 454 -12.44 28.26 -10.58
CA ALA A 454 -11.18 28.69 -11.17
C ALA A 454 -11.01 30.22 -11.09
N ALA A 455 -12.06 30.97 -11.43
CA ALA A 455 -12.06 32.43 -11.32
C ALA A 455 -11.94 32.92 -9.88
N ALA A 456 -12.64 32.28 -8.93
CA ALA A 456 -12.56 32.64 -7.51
C ALA A 456 -11.16 32.39 -6.92
N LEU A 457 -10.52 31.28 -7.31
CA LEU A 457 -9.14 30.98 -6.92
C LEU A 457 -8.15 31.96 -7.56
N LEU A 458 -8.32 32.28 -8.84
CA LEU A 458 -7.48 33.25 -9.54
C LEU A 458 -7.58 34.65 -8.92
N ASP A 459 -8.78 35.12 -8.59
CA ASP A 459 -9.02 36.42 -7.93
C ASP A 459 -8.23 36.55 -6.61
N ARG A 460 -8.18 35.46 -5.83
CA ARG A 460 -7.50 35.44 -4.53
C ARG A 460 -5.99 35.22 -4.62
N LEU A 461 -5.54 34.38 -5.56
CA LEU A 461 -4.12 34.07 -5.76
C LEU A 461 -3.39 35.16 -6.55
N GLY A 462 -4.12 35.98 -7.31
CA GLY A 462 -3.59 37.11 -8.05
C GLY A 462 -2.60 36.71 -9.14
N ASP A 463 -1.50 37.46 -9.24
CA ASP A 463 -0.43 37.29 -10.23
C ASP A 463 0.38 35.98 -10.06
N ARG A 464 0.19 35.28 -8.95
CA ARG A 464 0.82 33.98 -8.68
C ARG A 464 0.14 32.81 -9.37
N ALA A 465 -1.03 33.01 -9.99
CA ALA A 465 -1.77 31.97 -10.67
C ALA A 465 -2.13 32.33 -12.11
N ALA A 466 -2.21 31.32 -12.98
CA ALA A 466 -2.72 31.45 -14.34
C ALA A 466 -3.70 30.31 -14.67
N ILE A 467 -4.68 30.57 -15.54
CA ILE A 467 -5.65 29.57 -15.98
C ILE A 467 -5.26 28.98 -17.34
N LEU A 468 -5.27 27.66 -17.43
CA LEU A 468 -5.16 26.90 -18.68
C LEU A 468 -6.43 26.07 -18.89
N GLY A 469 -7.38 26.54 -19.70
CA GLY A 469 -8.66 25.85 -19.92
C GLY A 469 -8.58 24.78 -21.02
N MET A 470 -9.15 23.60 -20.75
CA MET A 470 -9.29 22.51 -21.73
C MET A 470 -10.14 22.93 -22.94
N ASP A 471 -11.10 23.84 -22.76
CA ASP A 471 -12.00 24.28 -23.83
C ASP A 471 -11.27 24.92 -25.02
N GLY A 472 -10.07 25.50 -24.80
CA GLY A 472 -9.22 26.02 -25.89
C GLY A 472 -8.75 24.94 -26.87
N PHE A 473 -8.91 23.67 -26.53
CA PHE A 473 -8.47 22.51 -27.32
C PHE A 473 -9.60 21.80 -28.04
N HIS A 474 -10.79 22.40 -28.16
CA HIS A 474 -11.78 21.90 -29.11
C HIS A 474 -11.15 21.78 -30.51
N LEU A 475 -11.56 20.79 -31.29
CA LEU A 475 -11.28 20.82 -32.72
C LEU A 475 -12.17 21.89 -33.37
N GLY A 476 -11.61 22.63 -34.32
CA GLY A 476 -12.38 23.64 -35.05
C GLY A 476 -13.51 23.03 -35.89
N GLN A 477 -14.55 23.81 -36.20
CA GLN A 477 -15.78 23.30 -36.83
C GLN A 477 -15.50 22.52 -38.12
N ARG A 478 -14.61 23.04 -38.96
CA ARG A 478 -14.17 22.40 -40.20
C ARG A 478 -13.60 21.00 -39.99
N GLU A 479 -12.78 20.80 -38.95
CA GLU A 479 -12.19 19.49 -38.66
C GLU A 479 -13.22 18.52 -38.08
N LEU A 480 -14.15 19.01 -37.27
CA LEU A 480 -15.26 18.22 -36.80
C LEU A 480 -16.15 17.73 -37.95
N GLU A 481 -16.43 18.57 -38.94
CA GLU A 481 -17.16 18.17 -40.16
C GLU A 481 -16.39 17.14 -40.98
N ARG A 482 -15.07 17.36 -41.19
CA ARG A 482 -14.20 16.41 -41.90
C ARG A 482 -14.16 15.04 -41.21
N LEU A 483 -14.16 15.02 -39.89
CA LEU A 483 -14.13 13.80 -39.08
C LEU A 483 -15.52 13.17 -38.86
N GLY A 484 -16.60 13.82 -39.30
CA GLY A 484 -17.97 13.39 -39.05
C GLY A 484 -18.35 13.38 -37.57
N ARG A 485 -17.91 14.39 -36.81
CA ARG A 485 -18.12 14.52 -35.35
C ARG A 485 -18.80 15.83 -34.93
N ALA A 486 -19.19 16.67 -35.89
CA ALA A 486 -19.79 17.99 -35.63
C ALA A 486 -21.09 17.91 -34.82
N ASP A 487 -21.85 16.83 -34.97
CA ASP A 487 -23.11 16.57 -34.27
C ASP A 487 -22.94 16.21 -32.77
N ARG A 488 -21.70 15.94 -32.34
CA ARG A 488 -21.33 15.58 -30.96
C ARG A 488 -20.19 16.43 -30.40
N LYS A 489 -20.03 17.66 -30.90
CA LYS A 489 -19.08 18.65 -30.39
C LYS A 489 -19.19 18.74 -28.87
N GLY A 490 -18.06 18.55 -28.18
CA GLY A 490 -17.98 18.49 -26.72
C GLY A 490 -17.74 17.07 -26.16
N ALA A 491 -17.83 16.01 -26.97
CA ALA A 491 -17.42 14.64 -26.60
C ALA A 491 -15.88 14.50 -26.53
N PRO A 492 -15.33 13.48 -25.82
CA PRO A 492 -13.87 13.33 -25.61
C PRO A 492 -13.03 13.35 -26.90
N ASP A 493 -13.56 12.78 -27.99
CA ASP A 493 -12.88 12.67 -29.29
C ASP A 493 -13.07 13.89 -30.20
N THR A 494 -13.62 14.98 -29.66
CA THR A 494 -13.80 16.28 -30.35
C THR A 494 -12.80 17.34 -29.91
N PHE A 495 -11.77 16.93 -29.17
CA PHE A 495 -10.68 17.78 -28.68
C PHE A 495 -9.33 17.28 -29.21
N ASP A 496 -8.37 18.19 -29.29
CA ASP A 496 -6.95 17.88 -29.40
C ASP A 496 -6.37 17.52 -28.02
N ALA A 497 -6.68 16.33 -27.53
CA ALA A 497 -6.26 15.85 -26.22
C ALA A 497 -4.72 15.72 -26.10
N LEU A 498 -4.05 15.29 -27.17
CA LEU A 498 -2.59 15.19 -27.22
C LEU A 498 -1.94 16.58 -27.21
N GLY A 499 -2.47 17.54 -27.98
CA GLY A 499 -1.99 18.92 -27.94
C GLY A 499 -2.15 19.57 -26.57
N TYR A 500 -3.25 19.27 -25.87
CA TYR A 500 -3.47 19.72 -24.51
C TYR A 500 -2.46 19.11 -23.51
N LEU A 501 -2.25 17.79 -23.57
CA LEU A 501 -1.27 17.08 -22.75
C LEU A 501 0.16 17.61 -22.96
N GLU A 502 0.58 17.78 -24.21
CA GLU A 502 1.92 18.30 -24.53
C GLU A 502 2.10 19.75 -24.07
N LEU A 503 1.04 20.57 -24.13
CA LEU A 503 1.10 21.90 -23.55
C LEU A 503 1.24 21.85 -22.02
N LEU A 504 0.50 20.98 -21.32
CA LEU A 504 0.63 20.80 -19.86
C LEU A 504 2.06 20.39 -19.47
N ARG A 505 2.63 19.41 -20.17
CA ARG A 505 4.04 18.97 -19.98
C ARG A 505 5.02 20.10 -20.18
N ARG A 506 4.81 20.92 -21.22
CA ARG A 506 5.67 22.08 -21.50
C ARG A 506 5.52 23.15 -20.43
N VAL A 507 4.30 23.45 -20.00
CA VAL A 507 4.01 24.39 -18.91
C VAL A 507 4.66 23.90 -17.61
N ARG A 508 4.62 22.60 -17.30
CA ARG A 508 5.26 22.03 -16.12
C ARG A 508 6.79 22.17 -16.16
N SER A 509 7.41 21.80 -17.28
CA SER A 509 8.87 21.69 -17.39
C SER A 509 9.61 23.01 -17.69
N ARG A 510 8.94 23.99 -18.32
CA ARG A 510 9.56 25.25 -18.75
C ARG A 510 8.94 26.43 -18.03
N THR A 511 9.44 26.73 -16.83
CA THR A 511 8.97 27.87 -16.04
C THR A 511 9.62 29.19 -16.48
N ASP A 512 10.63 29.15 -17.35
CA ASP A 512 11.44 30.29 -17.78
C ASP A 512 10.83 31.12 -18.94
N LEU A 513 9.75 30.66 -19.56
CA LEU A 513 9.15 31.27 -20.74
C LEU A 513 7.63 31.43 -20.60
N ASP A 514 7.10 32.44 -21.31
CA ASP A 514 5.67 32.60 -21.51
C ASP A 514 5.14 31.47 -22.41
N HIS A 515 4.05 30.83 -21.97
CA HIS A 515 3.34 29.85 -22.78
C HIS A 515 2.06 30.47 -23.31
N PHE A 516 2.02 30.79 -24.60
CA PHE A 516 0.78 31.17 -25.26
C PHE A 516 -0.14 29.96 -25.39
N VAL A 517 -1.39 30.11 -24.97
CA VAL A 517 -2.36 29.03 -24.88
C VAL A 517 -3.58 29.36 -25.74
N PRO A 518 -4.25 28.35 -26.33
CA PRO A 518 -5.50 28.60 -27.03
C PRO A 518 -6.63 28.91 -26.04
N VAL A 519 -7.56 29.76 -26.44
CA VAL A 519 -8.76 30.09 -25.64
C VAL A 519 -9.98 29.95 -26.53
N PHE A 520 -11.02 29.29 -26.02
CA PHE A 520 -12.27 29.13 -26.75
C PHE A 520 -13.07 30.43 -26.75
N ASP A 521 -13.33 30.97 -27.93
CA ASP A 521 -14.16 32.16 -28.10
C ASP A 521 -15.63 31.75 -28.25
N ARG A 522 -16.47 32.18 -27.30
CA ARG A 522 -17.90 31.85 -27.25
C ARG A 522 -18.74 32.61 -28.28
N HIS A 523 -18.24 33.72 -28.84
CA HIS A 523 -18.93 34.45 -29.90
C HIS A 523 -18.68 33.81 -31.27
N LEU A 524 -17.47 33.29 -31.48
CA LEU A 524 -17.09 32.60 -32.71
C LEU A 524 -17.37 31.10 -32.66
N GLU A 525 -17.58 30.53 -31.47
CA GLU A 525 -17.70 29.10 -31.23
C GLU A 525 -16.48 28.30 -31.73
N GLU A 526 -15.28 28.90 -31.64
CA GLU A 526 -14.03 28.36 -32.16
C GLU A 526 -12.87 28.50 -31.14
N PRO A 527 -11.93 27.54 -31.09
CA PRO A 527 -10.65 27.68 -30.38
C PRO A 527 -9.75 28.70 -31.09
N ILE A 528 -9.36 29.77 -30.40
CA ILE A 528 -8.44 30.78 -30.93
C ILE A 528 -7.05 30.52 -30.37
N ALA A 529 -6.10 30.18 -31.26
CA ALA A 529 -4.72 29.93 -30.89
C ALA A 529 -4.05 31.20 -30.33
N ALA A 530 -3.16 31.01 -29.34
CA ALA A 530 -2.39 32.08 -28.70
C ALA A 530 -3.24 33.28 -28.18
N ASN A 531 -4.45 32.99 -27.71
CA ASN A 531 -5.40 33.99 -27.20
C ASN A 531 -5.43 34.07 -25.66
N GLY A 532 -4.46 33.43 -25.00
CA GLY A 532 -4.19 33.51 -23.57
C GLY A 532 -2.71 33.24 -23.29
N CYS A 533 -2.29 33.38 -22.04
CA CYS A 533 -0.90 33.15 -21.63
C CYS A 533 -0.83 32.54 -20.23
N VAL A 534 0.05 31.55 -20.06
CA VAL A 534 0.61 31.16 -18.75
C VAL A 534 1.99 31.81 -18.65
N PRO A 535 2.15 32.89 -17.86
CA PRO A 535 3.39 33.66 -17.82
C PRO A 535 4.60 32.85 -17.32
N ALA A 536 5.79 33.28 -17.74
CA ALA A 536 7.04 32.83 -17.15
C ALA A 536 7.03 33.08 -15.63
N GLY A 537 7.58 32.13 -14.87
CA GLY A 537 7.73 32.23 -13.43
C GLY A 537 6.45 32.08 -12.61
N VAL A 538 5.27 31.96 -13.23
CA VAL A 538 4.03 31.78 -12.46
C VAL A 538 4.08 30.43 -11.71
N PRO A 539 3.96 30.41 -10.38
CA PRO A 539 4.13 29.18 -9.59
C PRO A 539 2.89 28.29 -9.60
N ILE A 540 1.71 28.84 -9.87
CA ILE A 540 0.45 28.08 -9.80
C ILE A 540 -0.25 28.13 -11.17
N VAL A 541 -0.65 26.98 -11.66
CA VAL A 541 -1.48 26.84 -12.86
C VAL A 541 -2.76 26.13 -12.47
N ILE A 542 -3.89 26.78 -12.71
CA ILE A 542 -5.21 26.18 -12.54
C ILE A 542 -5.66 25.72 -13.91
N THR A 543 -5.91 24.44 -14.07
CA THR A 543 -6.48 23.91 -15.30
C THR A 543 -7.87 23.36 -15.04
N GLU A 544 -8.77 23.52 -16.00
CA GLU A 544 -10.13 23.02 -15.86
C GLU A 544 -10.62 22.31 -17.12
N GLY A 545 -11.41 21.26 -16.92
CA GLY A 545 -11.92 20.46 -18.03
C GLY A 545 -12.85 19.35 -17.59
N ASN A 546 -13.55 18.78 -18.56
CA ASN A 546 -14.46 17.65 -18.32
C ASN A 546 -13.69 16.32 -18.24
N TYR A 547 -12.66 16.16 -19.08
CA TYR A 547 -12.04 14.86 -19.35
C TYR A 547 -10.64 14.69 -18.75
N LEU A 548 -10.26 15.59 -17.82
CA LEU A 548 -8.92 15.58 -17.22
C LEU A 548 -8.58 14.27 -16.48
N LEU A 549 -9.62 13.54 -16.04
CA LEU A 549 -9.53 12.27 -15.34
C LEU A 549 -10.17 11.11 -16.13
N LEU A 550 -10.44 11.28 -17.42
CA LEU A 550 -11.06 10.23 -18.22
C LEU A 550 -10.07 9.07 -18.45
N ASP A 551 -10.49 7.81 -18.26
CA ASP A 551 -9.65 6.64 -18.58
C ASP A 551 -9.82 6.24 -20.05
N ASP A 552 -9.45 7.18 -20.92
CA ASP A 552 -9.39 6.98 -22.35
C ASP A 552 -7.92 7.08 -22.79
N PRO A 553 -7.43 6.26 -23.74
CA PRO A 553 -6.05 6.32 -24.20
C PRO A 553 -5.57 7.72 -24.63
N ALA A 554 -6.46 8.58 -25.13
CA ALA A 554 -6.10 9.95 -25.51
C ALA A 554 -6.00 10.92 -24.33
N TRP A 555 -6.60 10.59 -23.18
CA TRP A 555 -6.77 11.48 -22.03
C TRP A 555 -6.08 11.01 -20.75
N ARG A 556 -5.85 9.69 -20.58
CA ARG A 556 -5.41 9.09 -19.31
C ARG A 556 -4.14 9.68 -18.72
N ASP A 557 -3.23 10.15 -19.58
CA ASP A 557 -1.95 10.73 -19.20
C ASP A 557 -2.09 12.19 -18.73
N VAL A 558 -3.22 12.86 -18.97
CA VAL A 558 -3.44 14.23 -18.46
C VAL A 558 -3.37 14.25 -16.94
N ALA A 559 -3.92 13.24 -16.27
CA ALA A 559 -3.94 13.14 -14.82
C ALA A 559 -2.52 13.08 -14.21
N THR A 560 -1.53 12.55 -14.94
CA THR A 560 -0.15 12.46 -14.43
C THR A 560 0.56 13.81 -14.43
N GLU A 561 0.03 14.79 -15.16
CA GLU A 561 0.54 16.15 -15.21
C GLU A 561 -0.12 17.08 -14.17
N LEU A 562 -0.97 16.56 -13.29
CA LEU A 562 -1.65 17.32 -12.23
C LEU A 562 -1.04 16.99 -10.86
N ASP A 563 -0.76 18.01 -10.05
CA ASP A 563 -0.33 17.81 -8.66
C ASP A 563 -1.53 17.42 -7.78
N GLU A 564 -2.69 18.03 -8.02
CA GLU A 564 -3.97 17.58 -7.49
C GLU A 564 -5.09 17.75 -8.52
N SER A 565 -6.14 16.95 -8.36
CA SER A 565 -7.37 17.06 -9.14
C SER A 565 -8.60 17.13 -8.23
N TRP A 566 -9.48 18.10 -8.46
CA TRP A 566 -10.65 18.36 -7.64
C TRP A 566 -11.92 18.18 -8.47
N TYR A 567 -12.73 17.19 -8.12
CA TYR A 567 -13.98 16.89 -8.80
C TYR A 567 -15.15 17.62 -8.15
N LEU A 568 -15.81 18.50 -8.90
CA LEU A 568 -16.97 19.26 -8.46
C LEU A 568 -18.24 18.44 -8.70
N GLU A 569 -18.97 18.18 -7.62
CA GLU A 569 -20.15 17.31 -7.58
C GLU A 569 -21.37 18.03 -6.98
N PRO A 570 -21.86 19.13 -7.61
CA PRO A 570 -23.06 19.78 -7.12
C PRO A 570 -24.28 18.86 -7.26
N ASP A 571 -25.37 19.20 -6.56
CA ASP A 571 -26.65 18.53 -6.73
C ASP A 571 -27.05 18.44 -8.21
N ASP A 572 -27.51 17.27 -8.64
CA ASP A 572 -27.73 16.99 -10.06
C ASP A 572 -28.89 17.81 -10.63
N THR A 573 -29.88 18.15 -9.82
CA THR A 573 -30.97 19.07 -10.18
C THR A 573 -30.41 20.46 -10.47
N LEU A 574 -29.57 20.98 -9.57
CA LEU A 574 -28.91 22.28 -9.73
C LEU A 574 -27.99 22.31 -10.95
N ARG A 575 -27.27 21.21 -11.23
CA ARG A 575 -26.41 21.07 -12.41
C ARG A 575 -27.24 21.12 -13.70
N LEU A 576 -28.34 20.37 -13.77
CA LEU A 576 -29.22 20.30 -14.95
C LEU A 576 -29.94 21.65 -15.19
N ASP A 577 -30.39 22.32 -14.14
CA ASP A 577 -31.03 23.64 -14.23
C ASP A 577 -30.04 24.68 -14.80
N ARG A 578 -28.82 24.74 -14.26
CA ARG A 578 -27.76 25.62 -14.76
C ARG A 578 -27.43 25.35 -16.22
N LEU A 579 -27.36 24.08 -16.60
CA LEU A 579 -26.99 23.67 -17.94
C LEU A 579 -28.08 24.00 -18.96
N THR A 580 -29.35 23.78 -18.59
CA THR A 580 -30.52 24.14 -19.41
C THR A 580 -30.59 25.64 -19.59
N GLN A 581 -30.44 26.42 -18.52
CA GLN A 581 -30.44 27.88 -18.59
C GLN A 581 -29.34 28.41 -19.50
N ARG A 582 -28.12 27.85 -19.42
CA ARG A 582 -27.00 28.23 -20.30
C ARG A 582 -27.32 28.03 -21.79
N HIS A 583 -28.00 26.95 -22.15
CA HIS A 583 -28.41 26.71 -23.54
C HIS A 583 -29.49 27.68 -24.01
N VAL A 584 -30.42 28.05 -23.11
CA VAL A 584 -31.42 29.09 -23.38
C VAL A 584 -30.76 30.46 -23.57
N ASP A 585 -29.80 30.81 -22.71
CA ASP A 585 -29.05 32.07 -22.80
C ASP A 585 -28.23 32.16 -24.11
N HIS A 586 -27.82 31.02 -24.68
CA HIS A 586 -27.17 30.91 -25.99
C HIS A 586 -28.16 30.76 -27.17
N GLY A 587 -29.45 31.03 -26.96
CA GLY A 587 -30.43 31.21 -28.02
C GLY A 587 -31.21 29.95 -28.44
N ARG A 588 -31.06 28.81 -27.73
CA ARG A 588 -31.95 27.65 -27.93
C ARG A 588 -33.30 27.89 -27.25
N THR A 589 -34.37 27.33 -27.80
CA THR A 589 -35.65 27.29 -27.07
C THR A 589 -35.54 26.34 -25.86
N PRO A 590 -36.36 26.49 -24.80
CA PRO A 590 -36.33 25.59 -23.64
C PRO A 590 -36.50 24.11 -24.00
N ALA A 591 -37.28 23.80 -25.04
CA ALA A 591 -37.47 22.43 -25.51
C ALA A 591 -36.22 21.87 -26.20
N GLU A 592 -35.58 22.65 -27.08
CA GLU A 592 -34.34 22.25 -27.76
C GLU A 592 -33.15 22.16 -26.79
N ALA A 593 -33.10 23.05 -25.78
CA ALA A 593 -32.12 23.00 -24.70
C ALA A 593 -32.25 21.71 -23.88
N ALA A 594 -33.48 21.35 -23.48
CA ALA A 594 -33.74 20.11 -22.73
C ALA A 594 -33.38 18.84 -23.54
N GLU A 595 -33.70 18.80 -24.84
CA GLU A 595 -33.37 17.68 -25.71
C GLU A 595 -31.85 17.54 -25.93
N TRP A 596 -31.15 18.66 -26.13
CA TRP A 596 -29.69 18.66 -26.25
C TRP A 596 -29.00 18.20 -24.97
N VAL A 597 -29.47 18.68 -23.80
CA VAL A 597 -28.96 18.26 -22.49
C VAL A 597 -29.15 16.75 -22.28
N ALA A 598 -30.34 16.22 -22.60
CA ALA A 598 -30.64 14.80 -22.47
C ALA A 598 -29.81 13.91 -23.40
N ARG A 599 -29.53 14.38 -24.63
CA ARG A 599 -28.89 13.55 -25.66
C ARG A 599 -27.37 13.61 -25.64
N VAL A 600 -26.79 14.81 -25.51
CA VAL A 600 -25.34 15.03 -25.67
C VAL A 600 -24.68 15.25 -24.31
N ASP A 601 -25.22 16.17 -23.52
CA ASP A 601 -24.55 16.55 -22.26
C ASP A 601 -24.65 15.44 -21.20
N GLN A 602 -25.74 14.67 -21.14
CA GLN A 602 -25.84 13.54 -20.20
C GLN A 602 -24.93 12.36 -20.56
N ALA A 603 -24.75 12.05 -21.85
CA ALA A 603 -23.83 11.01 -22.28
C ALA A 603 -22.38 11.34 -21.87
N ASN A 604 -21.98 12.60 -22.08
CA ASN A 604 -20.69 13.10 -21.62
C ASN A 604 -20.62 13.15 -20.09
N ALA A 605 -21.66 13.63 -19.41
CA ALA A 605 -21.71 13.70 -17.96
C ALA A 605 -21.56 12.33 -17.31
N LYS A 606 -22.13 11.26 -17.89
CA LYS A 606 -21.94 9.89 -17.41
C LYS A 606 -20.47 9.48 -17.42
N LEU A 607 -19.78 9.66 -18.54
CA LEU A 607 -18.33 9.36 -18.66
C LEU A 607 -17.50 10.15 -17.64
N ILE A 608 -17.87 11.41 -17.42
CA ILE A 608 -17.16 12.28 -16.47
C ILE A 608 -17.44 11.85 -15.03
N MET A 609 -18.67 11.49 -14.70
CA MET A 609 -19.04 10.99 -13.37
C MET A 609 -18.33 9.67 -13.03
N GLU A 610 -18.14 8.78 -14.01
CA GLU A 610 -17.35 7.55 -13.84
C GLU A 610 -15.87 7.83 -13.50
N SER A 611 -15.36 9.04 -13.78
CA SER A 611 -14.01 9.46 -13.41
C SER A 611 -13.89 10.10 -12.02
N ALA A 612 -14.99 10.31 -11.30
CA ALA A 612 -14.99 11.08 -10.05
C ALA A 612 -14.07 10.48 -8.97
N ASP A 613 -14.00 9.15 -8.89
CA ASP A 613 -13.17 8.45 -7.90
C ASP A 613 -11.67 8.53 -8.20
N ARG A 614 -11.30 9.03 -9.39
CA ARG A 614 -9.91 9.32 -9.77
C ARG A 614 -9.44 10.70 -9.30
N ALA A 615 -10.29 11.48 -8.66
CA ALA A 615 -9.93 12.81 -8.17
C ALA A 615 -9.26 12.76 -6.80
N THR A 616 -8.29 13.65 -6.58
CA THR A 616 -7.65 13.85 -5.27
C THR A 616 -8.65 14.38 -4.22
N LEU A 617 -9.62 15.20 -4.65
CA LEU A 617 -10.63 15.78 -3.77
C LEU A 617 -12.00 15.80 -4.45
N ARG A 618 -13.06 15.40 -3.73
CA ARG A 618 -14.45 15.58 -4.19
C ARG A 618 -15.10 16.76 -3.45
N LEU A 619 -15.68 17.68 -4.22
CA LEU A 619 -16.27 18.92 -3.75
C LEU A 619 -17.79 18.91 -4.00
N PRO A 620 -18.60 18.36 -3.08
CA PRO A 620 -20.05 18.34 -3.22
C PRO A 620 -20.66 19.76 -3.11
N SER A 621 -20.04 20.64 -2.33
CA SER A 621 -20.39 22.05 -2.20
C SER A 621 -19.17 22.88 -1.79
N TRP A 622 -19.14 24.14 -2.20
CA TRP A 622 -18.09 25.10 -1.82
C TRP A 622 -18.66 26.52 -1.69
N THR A 623 -17.98 27.37 -0.91
CA THR A 623 -18.36 28.78 -0.71
C THR A 623 -17.20 29.74 -1.03
N PRO A 624 -17.46 30.88 -1.71
CA PRO A 624 -16.45 31.90 -2.05
C PRO A 624 -15.68 32.52 -0.87
#